data_AF-A0A177FTL8-F1
#
_entry.id   AF-A0A177FTL8-F1
#
_cell.length_a   1.000
_cell.length_b   1.000
_cell.length_c   1.000
_cell.angle_alpha   90.00
_cell.angle_beta   90.00
_cell.angle_gamma   90.00
#
_symmetry.space_group_name_H-M   'P 1'
#
loop_
_entity.id
_entity.type
_entity.pdbx_description
1 polymer ?
#
loop_
_entity_poly.entity_id
_entity_poly.type
_entity_poly.pdbx_seq_one_letter_code
_entity_poly.pdbx_strand_id
1 'polypeptide(L)'
;MAKTTAEIVAEEKKKIEQAKARIQAAMAKDNAKERKLDTRRKVILGGLLMDNAKRDPSWNRALTALIKKVSRENDLKAFEGYEIPELPSAPSENQ
;
A
#
# COMPACT_ATOMS: atom_id res chain seq x y z
N MET A 1 31.63 0.10 48.92
CA MET A 1 30.59 1.12 49.14
C MET A 1 29.35 0.71 48.37
N ALA A 2 28.18 0.71 49.01
CA ALA A 2 26.92 0.34 48.36
C ALA A 2 26.58 1.38 47.28
N LYS A 3 26.07 0.93 46.12
CA LYS A 3 25.61 1.83 45.06
C LYS A 3 24.64 2.86 45.63
N THR A 4 24.83 4.12 45.26
CA THR A 4 23.94 5.18 45.71
C THR A 4 22.55 5.01 45.10
N THR A 5 21.51 5.44 45.80
CA THR A 5 20.12 5.38 45.29
C THR A 5 19.99 6.05 43.91
N ALA A 6 20.78 7.10 43.66
CA ALA A 6 20.83 7.79 42.37
C ALA A 6 21.37 6.92 41.23
N GLU A 7 22.43 6.13 41.46
CA GLU A 7 22.98 5.20 40.47
C GLU A 7 22.01 4.06 40.16
N ILE A 8 21.31 3.54 41.17
CA ILE A 8 20.28 2.50 40.99
C ILE A 8 19.14 3.04 40.12
N VAL A 9 18.65 4.25 40.42
CA VAL A 9 17.58 4.89 39.63
C VAL A 9 18.03 5.18 38.19
N ALA A 10 19.28 5.59 37.98
CA ALA A 10 19.83 5.82 36.63
C ALA A 10 19.95 4.51 35.84
N GLU A 11 20.42 3.43 36.46
CA GLU A 11 20.47 2.10 35.85
C GLU A 11 19.07 1.59 35.48
N GLU A 12 18.08 1.74 36.36
CA GLU A 12 16.69 1.33 36.08
C GLU A 12 16.04 2.18 34.98
N LYS A 13 16.28 3.49 34.95
CA LYS A 13 15.81 4.36 33.85
C LYS A 13 16.39 3.92 32.50
N LYS A 14 17.69 3.60 32.45
CA LYS A 14 18.35 3.10 31.24
C LYS A 14 17.76 1.77 30.77
N LYS A 15 17.43 0.86 31.69
CA LYS A 15 16.74 -0.40 31.36
C LYS A 15 15.35 -0.15 30.77
N ILE A 16 14.58 0.77 31.34
CA ILE A 16 13.25 1.14 30.83
C ILE A 16 13.35 1.73 29.42
N GLU A 17 14.30 2.63 29.18
CA GLU A 17 14.51 3.24 27.87
C GLU A 17 14.88 2.18 26.81
N GLN A 18 15.78 1.26 27.15
CA GLN A 18 16.13 0.14 26.29
C GLN A 18 14.94 -0.79 26.03
N ALA A 19 14.12 -1.08 27.03
CA ALA A 19 12.91 -1.89 26.86
C ALA A 19 11.89 -1.19 25.94
N LYS A 20 11.68 0.11 26.10
CA LYS A 20 10.82 0.91 25.21
C LYS A 20 11.33 0.91 23.78
N ALA A 21 12.63 1.10 23.58
CA ALA A 21 13.25 1.04 22.25
C ALA A 21 13.05 -0.33 21.59
N ARG A 22 13.16 -1.42 22.35
CA ARG A 22 12.90 -2.79 21.85
C ARG A 22 11.45 -2.99 21.43
N ILE A 23 10.49 -2.49 22.22
CA ILE A 23 9.06 -2.55 21.88
C ILE A 23 8.77 -1.76 20.61
N GLN A 24 9.27 -0.53 20.51
CA GLN A 24 9.11 0.29 19.30
C GLN A 24 9.72 -0.38 18.07
N ALA A 25 10.91 -0.99 18.20
CA ALA A 25 11.53 -1.73 17.10
C ALA A 25 10.71 -2.96 16.68
N ALA A 26 10.09 -3.67 17.62
CA ALA A 26 9.21 -4.79 17.31
C ALA A 26 7.93 -4.32 16.59
N MET A 27 7.27 -3.28 17.10
CA MET A 27 6.09 -2.69 16.46
C MET A 27 6.40 -2.16 15.06
N ALA A 28 7.54 -1.51 14.87
CA ALA A 28 7.97 -1.02 13.56
C ALA A 28 8.17 -2.17 12.56
N LYS A 29 8.71 -3.31 13.00
CA LYS A 29 8.87 -4.50 12.17
C LYS A 29 7.53 -5.08 11.75
N ASP A 30 6.56 -5.17 12.66
CA ASP A 30 5.25 -5.72 12.32
C ASP A 30 4.48 -4.79 11.38
N ASN A 31 4.50 -3.48 11.63
CA ASN A 31 3.95 -2.48 10.71
C ASN A 31 4.61 -2.56 9.32
N ALA A 32 5.93 -2.79 9.25
CA ALA A 32 6.62 -2.96 7.98
C ALA A 32 6.18 -4.24 7.23
N LYS A 33 5.97 -5.35 7.95
CA LYS A 33 5.44 -6.59 7.36
C LYS A 33 4.03 -6.39 6.84
N GLU A 34 3.16 -5.73 7.60
CA GLU A 34 1.79 -5.44 7.17
C GLU A 34 1.76 -4.57 5.92
N ARG A 35 2.56 -3.49 5.87
CA ARG A 35 2.70 -2.65 4.68
C ARG A 35 3.21 -3.42 3.47
N LYS A 36 4.16 -4.35 3.67
CA LYS A 36 4.64 -5.24 2.59
C LYS A 36 3.53 -6.14 2.05
N LEU A 37 2.74 -6.74 2.94
CA LEU A 37 1.61 -7.59 2.55
C LEU A 37 0.51 -6.79 1.87
N ASP A 38 0.15 -5.62 2.39
CA ASP A 38 -0.82 -4.70 1.80
C ASP A 38 -0.38 -4.27 0.39
N THR A 39 0.88 -3.88 0.22
CA THR A 39 1.46 -3.55 -1.09
C THR A 39 1.33 -4.73 -2.06
N ARG A 40 1.65 -5.95 -1.60
CA ARG A 40 1.53 -7.16 -2.44
C ARG A 40 0.08 -7.44 -2.84
N ARG A 41 -0.88 -7.28 -1.94
CA ARG A 41 -2.32 -7.44 -2.22
C ARG A 41 -2.78 -6.42 -3.26
N LYS A 42 -2.40 -5.15 -3.12
CA LYS A 42 -2.71 -4.09 -4.08
C LYS A 42 -2.14 -4.37 -5.47
N VAL A 43 -0.90 -4.84 -5.56
CA VAL A 43 -0.28 -5.22 -6.85
C VAL A 43 -1.03 -6.38 -7.51
N ILE A 44 -1.34 -7.44 -6.76
CA ILE A 44 -2.05 -8.61 -7.29
C ILE A 44 -3.45 -8.21 -7.76
N LEU A 45 -4.22 -7.54 -6.90
CA LEU A 45 -5.59 -7.12 -7.22
C LEU A 45 -5.62 -6.12 -8.37
N GLY A 46 -4.66 -5.19 -8.43
CA GLY A 46 -4.53 -4.23 -9.53
C GLY A 46 -4.25 -4.92 -10.87
N GLY A 47 -3.31 -5.87 -10.91
CA GLY A 47 -3.05 -6.65 -12.13
C GLY A 47 -4.27 -7.45 -12.59
N LEU A 48 -4.94 -8.15 -11.67
CA LEU A 48 -6.17 -8.88 -11.98
C LEU A 48 -7.29 -7.96 -12.47
N LEU A 49 -7.46 -6.78 -11.86
CA LEU A 49 -8.44 -5.80 -12.30
C LEU A 49 -8.15 -5.34 -13.73
N MET A 50 -6.90 -5.01 -14.05
CA MET A 50 -6.49 -4.59 -15.40
C MET A 50 -6.71 -5.69 -16.44
N ASP A 51 -6.44 -6.95 -16.09
CA ASP A 51 -6.66 -8.08 -16.99
C ASP A 51 -8.15 -8.37 -17.23
N ASN A 52 -8.99 -8.25 -16.20
CA ASN A 52 -10.44 -8.39 -16.34
C ASN A 52 -11.05 -7.22 -17.14
N ALA A 53 -10.54 -6.00 -16.95
CA ALA A 53 -11.00 -4.82 -17.69
C ALA A 53 -10.78 -4.91 -19.21
N LYS A 54 -9.87 -5.77 -19.69
CA LYS A 54 -9.68 -6.05 -21.12
C LYS A 54 -10.76 -6.97 -21.70
N ARG A 55 -11.42 -7.77 -20.86
CA ARG A 55 -12.33 -8.86 -21.29
C ARG A 55 -13.79 -8.56 -21.00
N ASP A 56 -14.07 -7.80 -19.94
CA ASP A 56 -15.42 -7.55 -19.44
C ASP A 56 -15.75 -6.04 -19.40
N PRO A 57 -16.81 -5.61 -20.11
CA PRO A 57 -17.28 -4.22 -20.12
C PRO A 57 -17.62 -3.60 -18.77
N SER A 58 -18.07 -4.38 -17.79
CA SER A 58 -18.39 -3.88 -16.45
C SER A 58 -17.12 -3.47 -15.70
N TRP A 59 -16.09 -4.31 -15.75
CA TRP A 59 -14.79 -4.06 -15.12
C TRP A 59 -14.06 -2.90 -15.79
N ASN A 60 -14.16 -2.78 -17.11
CA ASN A 60 -13.61 -1.65 -17.87
C ASN A 60 -14.24 -0.31 -17.46
N ARG A 61 -15.57 -0.26 -17.36
CA ARG A 61 -16.29 0.94 -16.88
C ARG A 61 -15.90 1.31 -15.46
N ALA A 62 -15.77 0.32 -14.57
CA ALA A 62 -15.33 0.54 -13.20
C ALA A 62 -13.89 1.09 -13.16
N LEU A 63 -12.96 0.50 -13.91
CA LEU A 63 -11.57 0.96 -14.01
C LEU A 63 -11.50 2.40 -14.53
N THR A 64 -12.26 2.72 -15.58
CA THR A 64 -12.37 4.08 -16.14
C THR A 64 -12.85 5.08 -15.11
N ALA A 65 -13.90 4.74 -14.35
CA ALA A 65 -14.43 5.60 -13.29
C ALA A 65 -13.42 5.80 -12.15
N LEU A 66 -12.60 4.81 -11.83
CA LEU A 66 -11.54 4.92 -10.82
C LEU A 66 -10.40 5.83 -11.26
N ILE A 67 -9.92 5.68 -12.50
CA ILE A 67 -8.85 6.53 -13.05
C ILE A 67 -9.29 7.99 -13.09
N LYS A 68 -10.54 8.28 -13.49
CA LYS A 68 -11.10 9.64 -13.49
C LYS A 68 -11.17 10.29 -12.10
N LYS A 69 -11.12 9.52 -11.01
CA LYS A 69 -11.12 10.05 -9.63
C LYS A 69 -9.71 10.39 -9.12
N VAL A 70 -8.66 10.00 -9.84
CA VAL A 70 -7.29 10.36 -9.48
C VAL A 70 -7.14 11.86 -9.65
N SER A 71 -6.89 12.56 -8.54
CA SER A 71 -6.83 14.03 -8.49
C SER A 71 -5.47 14.54 -8.03
N ARG A 72 -4.63 13.68 -7.44
CA ARG A 72 -3.29 14.05 -7.00
C ARG A 72 -2.35 14.09 -8.18
N GLU A 73 -1.67 15.21 -8.38
CA GLU A 73 -0.73 15.41 -9.50
C GLU A 73 0.35 14.33 -9.59
N ASN A 74 0.91 13.90 -8.46
CA ASN A 74 1.92 12.83 -8.44
C ASN A 74 1.36 11.47 -8.87
N ASP A 75 0.08 11.20 -8.57
CA ASP A 75 -0.57 9.95 -8.98
C ASP A 75 -0.96 10.02 -10.46
N LEU A 76 -1.36 11.19 -10.97
CA LEU A 76 -1.64 11.43 -12.38
C LEU A 76 -0.43 11.17 -13.28
N LYS A 77 0.78 11.54 -12.84
CA LYS A 77 2.04 11.25 -13.55
C LYS A 77 2.23 9.76 -13.81
N ALA A 78 1.74 8.90 -12.92
CA ALA A 78 1.83 7.44 -13.11
C ALA A 78 0.91 6.92 -14.24
N PHE A 79 -0.05 7.74 -14.69
CA PHE A 79 -0.98 7.43 -15.77
C PHE A 79 -0.72 8.27 -17.04
N GLU A 80 0.34 9.07 -17.10
CA GLU A 80 0.72 9.79 -18.32
C GLU A 80 1.06 8.77 -19.44
N GLY A 81 0.38 8.89 -20.58
CA GLY A 81 0.51 7.96 -21.71
C GLY A 81 -0.14 6.58 -21.49
N TYR A 82 -0.82 6.36 -20.37
CA TYR A 82 -1.57 5.13 -20.14
C TYR A 82 -2.97 5.23 -20.76
N GLU A 83 -3.21 4.43 -21.78
CA GLU A 83 -4.52 4.30 -22.41
C GLU A 83 -5.33 3.21 -21.71
N ILE A 84 -6.58 3.55 -21.35
CA ILE A 84 -7.52 2.58 -20.80
C ILE A 84 -7.82 1.56 -21.92
N PRO A 85 -7.75 0.24 -21.66
CA PRO A 85 -7.99 -0.74 -22.69
C PRO A 85 -9.32 -0.50 -23.39
N GLU A 86 -9.33 -0.34 -24.70
CA GLU A 86 -10.58 -0.30 -25.45
C GLU A 86 -11.24 -1.67 -25.36
N LEU A 87 -12.54 -1.68 -25.06
CA LEU A 87 -13.30 -2.93 -25.09
C LEU A 87 -13.31 -3.42 -26.54
N PRO A 88 -13.17 -4.73 -26.77
CA PRO A 88 -13.38 -5.27 -28.11
C PRO A 88 -14.80 -4.87 -28.53
N SER A 89 -14.88 -3.99 -29.53
CA SER A 89 -16.14 -3.62 -30.16
C SER A 89 -16.79 -4.92 -30.61
N ALA A 90 -17.98 -5.22 -30.10
CA ALA A 90 -18.77 -6.34 -30.62
C ALA A 90 -18.81 -6.23 -32.14
N PRO A 91 -18.66 -7.34 -32.89
CA PRO A 91 -18.64 -7.27 -34.35
C PRO A 91 -19.91 -6.55 -34.79
N SER A 92 -19.72 -5.44 -35.50
CA SER A 92 -20.80 -4.70 -36.14
C SER A 92 -21.52 -5.67 -37.06
N GLU A 93 -22.68 -6.12 -36.61
CA GLU A 93 -23.62 -6.89 -37.42
C GLU A 93 -24.12 -5.92 -38.50
N ASN A 94 -23.49 -6.00 -39.67
CA ASN A 94 -23.94 -5.29 -40.88
C ASN A 94 -25.37 -5.76 -41.17
N GLN A 95 -26.35 -4.85 -41.03
CA GLN A 95 -27.65 -4.92 -41.70
C GLN A 95 -27.63 -4.04 -42.94
#